data_AF-A0AA36I6T5-F1
#
_entry.id   AF-A0AA36I6T5-F1
#
_cell.length_a   1.000
_cell.length_b   1.000
_cell.length_c   1.000
_cell.angle_alpha   90.00
_cell.angle_beta   90.00
_cell.angle_gamma   90.00
#
_symmetry.space_group_name_H-M   'P 1'
#
loop_
_entity.id
_entity.type
_entity.pdbx_description
1 polymer ?
#
loop_
_entity_poly.entity_id
_entity_poly.type
_entity_poly.pdbx_seq_one_letter_code
_entity_poly.pdbx_strand_id
1 'polypeptide(L)'
;MARLLLLLHGLLPSDAGIYRHELVDGEVREVSCSSLDDCFEKGIMTPGMMLHRMWAQKIEFAMGKRPFELKTNTSWLLARQRQVRRTLRRLLRAHPPQQAPPLRLVRRYQDAARGVTVLMLLFESWQGQSVPAVVFLPNGLSPEQKLPAVLHLPGHLAGALRDRQ
;
A
#
# COMPACT_ATOMS: atom_id res chain seq x y z
N MET A 1 18.60 -5.54 -2.42
CA MET A 1 17.98 -5.08 -3.69
C MET A 1 16.49 -5.43 -3.67
N ALA A 2 15.60 -4.47 -3.41
CA ALA A 2 14.15 -4.73 -3.45
C ALA A 2 13.59 -4.35 -4.82
N ARG A 3 13.10 -5.35 -5.56
CA ARG A 3 12.28 -5.17 -6.77
C ARG A 3 10.88 -4.78 -6.32
N LEU A 4 10.49 -3.54 -6.61
CA LEU A 4 9.08 -3.14 -6.62
C LEU A 4 8.46 -3.75 -7.89
N LEU A 5 7.88 -4.94 -7.75
CA LEU A 5 6.96 -5.49 -8.75
C LEU A 5 5.56 -5.07 -8.32
N LEU A 6 5.02 -4.07 -9.01
CA LEU A 6 3.58 -3.88 -9.13
C LEU A 6 3.08 -5.02 -10.03
N LEU A 7 2.60 -6.11 -9.41
CA LEU A 7 1.69 -7.06 -10.03
C LEU A 7 0.28 -6.69 -9.56
N LEU A 8 -0.34 -5.77 -10.30
CA LEU A 8 -1.79 -5.77 -10.43
C LEU A 8 -2.08 -6.71 -11.60
N HIS A 9 -2.90 -7.73 -11.32
CA HIS A 9 -3.31 -8.88 -12.13
C HIS A 9 -2.54 -10.19 -11.89
N GLY A 10 -3.25 -11.14 -11.28
CA GLY A 10 -3.04 -12.56 -11.60
C GLY A 10 -3.11 -13.58 -10.48
N LEU A 11 -3.18 -13.21 -9.19
CA LEU A 11 -3.22 -14.19 -8.08
C LEU A 11 -4.01 -13.65 -6.88
N LEU A 12 -5.32 -13.50 -7.04
CA LEU A 12 -6.22 -13.65 -5.90
C LEU A 12 -6.99 -14.95 -6.15
N PRO A 13 -7.18 -15.81 -5.13
CA PRO A 13 -8.09 -16.95 -5.25
C PRO A 13 -9.46 -16.45 -5.70
N SER A 14 -10.24 -17.31 -6.35
CA SER A 14 -11.51 -17.01 -7.03
C SER A 14 -12.60 -16.30 -6.17
N ASP A 15 -12.35 -16.08 -4.88
CA ASP A 15 -13.18 -15.34 -3.92
C ASP A 15 -12.61 -13.94 -3.60
N ALA A 16 -12.08 -13.24 -4.60
CA ALA A 16 -11.47 -11.91 -4.47
C ALA A 16 -12.52 -10.79 -4.28
N GLY A 17 -13.32 -10.86 -3.22
CA GLY A 17 -14.28 -9.81 -2.85
C GLY A 17 -13.63 -8.64 -2.12
N ILE A 18 -14.23 -7.45 -2.26
CA ILE A 18 -14.04 -6.31 -1.37
C ILE A 18 -15.02 -6.50 -0.21
N TYR A 19 -14.48 -6.75 0.99
CA TYR A 19 -15.26 -6.96 2.21
C TYR A 19 -15.20 -5.72 3.10
N ARG A 20 -16.35 -5.29 3.61
CA ARG A 20 -16.48 -4.17 4.54
C ARG A 20 -17.41 -4.57 5.68
N HIS A 21 -17.07 -4.16 6.89
CA HIS A 21 -17.97 -4.27 8.04
C HIS A 21 -18.58 -2.90 8.28
N GLU A 22 -19.90 -2.82 8.28
CA GLU A 22 -20.68 -1.60 8.53
C GLU A 22 -21.49 -1.75 9.82
N LEU A 23 -21.60 -0.67 10.58
CA LEU A 23 -22.51 -0.62 11.73
C LEU A 23 -23.85 -0.07 11.24
N VAL A 24 -24.88 -0.92 11.24
CA VAL A 24 -26.27 -0.54 10.88
C VAL A 24 -27.14 -0.89 12.08
N ASP A 25 -27.83 0.10 12.64
CA ASP A 25 -28.70 -0.06 13.81
C ASP A 25 -28.03 -0.70 15.04
N GLY A 26 -26.72 -0.45 15.21
CA GLY A 26 -25.93 -0.99 16.33
C GLY A 26 -25.36 -2.38 16.10
N GLU A 27 -25.70 -3.05 14.99
CA GLU A 27 -25.16 -4.35 14.62
C GLU A 27 -24.08 -4.22 13.54
N VAL A 28 -23.02 -5.03 13.68
CA VAL A 28 -21.97 -5.13 12.66
C VAL A 28 -22.44 -6.06 11.55
N ARG A 29 -22.70 -5.50 10.37
CA ARG A 29 -23.05 -6.25 9.16
C ARG A 29 -21.86 -6.31 8.21
N GLU A 30 -21.55 -7.51 7.74
CA GLU A 30 -20.59 -7.69 6.66
C GLU A 30 -21.28 -7.43 5.32
N VAL A 31 -20.69 -6.55 4.52
CA VAL A 31 -21.12 -6.21 3.17
C VAL A 31 -19.97 -6.49 2.22
N SER A 32 -20.28 -7.22 1.14
CA SER A 32 -19.29 -7.64 0.16
C SER A 32 -19.68 -7.21 -1.26
N CYS A 33 -18.66 -6.86 -2.03
CA CYS A 33 -18.77 -6.59 -3.46
C CYS A 33 -17.65 -7.29 -4.23
N SER A 34 -17.91 -7.67 -5.48
CA SER A 34 -16.94 -8.37 -6.33
C SER A 34 -15.98 -7.41 -7.06
N SER A 35 -16.37 -6.14 -7.19
CA SER A 35 -15.58 -5.10 -7.87
C SER A 35 -15.96 -3.70 -7.35
N LEU A 36 -15.16 -2.68 -7.68
CA LEU A 36 -15.49 -1.29 -7.33
C LEU A 36 -16.77 -0.79 -8.02
N ASP A 37 -17.10 -1.29 -9.20
CA ASP A 37 -18.37 -0.96 -9.88
C ASP A 37 -19.56 -1.60 -9.17
N ASP A 38 -19.44 -2.87 -8.75
CA ASP A 38 -20.45 -3.56 -7.93
C ASP A 38 -20.68 -2.84 -6.59
N CYS A 39 -19.61 -2.35 -5.93
CA CYS A 39 -19.75 -1.55 -4.72
C CYS A 39 -20.47 -0.21 -4.97
N PHE A 40 -20.31 0.38 -6.16
CA PHE A 40 -20.99 1.63 -6.54
C PHE A 40 -22.48 1.40 -6.79
N GLU A 41 -22.82 0.36 -7.56
CA GLU A 41 -24.21 -0.03 -7.83
C GLU A 41 -24.96 -0.41 -6.55
N LYS A 42 -24.30 -1.12 -5.63
CA LYS A 42 -24.85 -1.46 -4.31
C LYS A 42 -24.93 -0.28 -3.34
N GLY A 43 -24.42 0.89 -3.68
CA GLY A 43 -24.44 2.08 -2.82
C GLY A 43 -23.55 2.01 -1.57
N ILE A 44 -22.63 1.04 -1.51
CA ILE A 44 -21.74 0.78 -0.36
C ILE A 44 -20.34 1.38 -0.54
N MET A 45 -20.15 2.19 -1.58
CA MET A 45 -18.86 2.78 -1.93
C MET A 45 -18.46 3.90 -0.96
N THR A 46 -17.28 3.78 -0.34
CA THR A 46 -16.72 4.88 0.45
C THR A 46 -16.13 5.98 -0.45
N PRO A 47 -15.95 7.21 0.06
CA PRO A 47 -15.26 8.27 -0.70
C PRO A 47 -13.88 7.86 -1.21
N GLY A 48 -13.14 7.05 -0.43
CA GLY A 48 -11.84 6.51 -0.86
C GLY A 48 -11.97 5.53 -2.03
N MET A 49 -12.94 4.62 -1.97
CA MET A 49 -13.21 3.68 -3.07
C MET A 49 -13.63 4.42 -4.35
N MET A 50 -14.47 5.45 -4.23
CA MET A 50 -14.87 6.30 -5.35
C MET A 50 -13.66 6.97 -6.00
N LEU A 51 -12.75 7.54 -5.20
CA LEU A 51 -11.51 8.13 -5.71
C LEU A 51 -10.65 7.12 -6.48
N HIS A 52 -10.50 5.90 -5.95
CA HIS A 52 -9.78 4.84 -6.63
C HIS A 52 -10.41 4.47 -7.97
N ARG A 53 -11.74 4.33 -8.03
CA ARG A 53 -12.49 4.07 -9.27
C ARG A 53 -12.29 5.18 -10.31
N MET A 54 -12.51 6.43 -9.91
CA MET A 54 -12.32 7.58 -10.80
C MET A 54 -10.89 7.68 -11.33
N TRP A 55 -9.90 7.36 -10.50
CA TRP A 55 -8.51 7.39 -10.89
C TRP A 55 -8.17 6.27 -11.87
N ALA A 56 -8.66 5.05 -11.62
CA ALA A 56 -8.50 3.92 -12.54
C ALA A 56 -9.07 4.24 -13.93
N GLN A 57 -10.30 4.76 -14.00
CA GLN A 57 -10.93 5.17 -15.26
C GLN A 57 -10.14 6.25 -16.00
N LYS A 58 -9.60 7.25 -15.29
CA LYS A 58 -8.75 8.29 -15.90
C LYS A 58 -7.45 7.70 -16.46
N ILE A 59 -6.85 6.73 -15.77
CA ILE A 59 -5.65 6.05 -16.24
C ILE A 59 -5.97 5.23 -17.48
N GLU A 60 -7.01 4.41 -17.46
CA GLU A 60 -7.43 3.58 -18.59
C GLU A 60 -7.73 4.43 -19.82
N PHE A 61 -8.48 5.52 -19.65
CA PHE A 61 -8.75 6.47 -20.73
C PHE A 61 -7.46 7.11 -21.28
N ALA A 62 -6.53 7.50 -20.41
CA ALA A 62 -5.25 8.04 -20.82
C ALA A 62 -4.33 6.99 -21.47
N MET A 63 -4.47 5.72 -21.11
CA MET A 63 -3.75 4.60 -21.70
C MET A 63 -4.33 4.22 -23.07
N GLY A 64 -5.66 4.18 -23.22
CA GLY A 64 -6.33 3.89 -24.49
C GLY A 64 -6.10 4.96 -25.56
N LYS A 65 -5.84 6.21 -25.15
CA LYS A 65 -5.45 7.30 -26.07
C LYS A 65 -4.00 7.23 -26.55
N ARG A 66 -3.17 6.32 -26.01
CA ARG A 66 -1.78 6.16 -26.45
C ARG A 66 -1.73 5.05 -27.50
N PRO A 67 -1.50 5.36 -28.79
CA PRO A 67 -1.18 4.33 -29.76
C PRO A 67 0.23 3.83 -29.45
N PHE A 68 0.34 2.84 -28.57
CA PHE A 68 1.64 2.26 -28.24
C PHE A 68 1.52 0.75 -28.28
N GLU A 69 1.63 0.19 -29.48
CA GLU A 69 2.30 -1.10 -29.60
C GLU A 69 3.69 -0.91 -29.00
N LEU A 70 3.92 -1.41 -27.79
CA LEU A 70 5.25 -1.52 -27.19
C LEU A 70 6.04 -2.59 -27.97
N LYS A 71 6.33 -2.34 -29.26
CA LYS A 71 7.46 -2.96 -30.00
C LYS A 71 8.76 -2.35 -29.49
N THR A 72 8.94 -2.33 -28.18
CA THR A 72 10.10 -1.72 -27.55
C THR A 72 11.04 -2.80 -27.11
N ASN A 73 12.23 -2.78 -27.71
CA ASN A 73 13.38 -3.52 -27.27
C ASN A 73 13.54 -3.38 -25.74
N THR A 74 13.48 -4.50 -25.02
CA THR A 74 13.54 -4.56 -23.55
C THR A 74 14.76 -3.84 -22.99
N SER A 75 15.87 -3.85 -23.72
CA SER A 75 17.09 -3.11 -23.36
C SER A 75 16.88 -1.59 -23.28
N TRP A 76 16.09 -1.02 -24.20
CA TRP A 76 15.78 0.40 -24.23
C TRP A 76 14.86 0.80 -23.07
N LEU A 77 13.84 -0.02 -22.76
CA LEU A 77 12.97 0.20 -21.61
C LEU A 77 13.76 0.17 -20.29
N LEU A 78 14.68 -0.78 -20.15
CA LEU A 78 15.55 -0.86 -18.97
C LEU A 78 16.49 0.36 -18.87
N ALA A 79 17.06 0.81 -19.99
CA ALA A 79 17.88 2.01 -20.03
C ALA A 79 17.06 3.26 -19.62
N ARG A 80 15.84 3.38 -20.14
CA ARG A 80 14.92 4.46 -19.81
C ARG A 80 14.52 4.43 -18.33
N GLN A 81 14.21 3.27 -17.77
CA GLN A 81 13.89 3.12 -16.35
C GLN A 81 15.06 3.58 -15.46
N ARG A 82 16.30 3.22 -15.82
CA ARG A 82 17.50 3.69 -15.12
C ARG A 82 17.67 5.19 -15.22
N GLN A 83 17.45 5.76 -16.41
CA GLN A 83 17.51 7.21 -16.62
C GLN A 83 16.48 7.94 -15.77
N VAL A 84 15.21 7.55 -15.84
CA VAL A 84 14.12 8.15 -15.04
C VAL A 84 14.42 8.08 -13.55
N ARG A 85 14.89 6.93 -13.05
CA ARG A 85 15.28 6.77 -11.64
C ARG A 85 16.41 7.72 -11.25
N ARG A 86 17.43 7.92 -12.10
CA ARG A 86 18.52 8.87 -11.86
C ARG A 86 18.02 10.31 -11.83
N THR A 87 17.17 10.69 -12.79
CA THR A 87 16.58 12.03 -12.87
C THR A 87 15.74 12.34 -11.63
N LEU A 88 14.83 11.43 -11.24
CA LEU A 88 14.00 11.61 -10.05
C LEU A 88 14.83 11.74 -8.77
N ARG A 89 15.87 10.92 -8.60
CA ARG A 89 16.78 11.03 -7.45
C ARG A 89 17.47 12.39 -7.39
N ARG A 90 17.96 12.89 -8.53
CA ARG A 90 18.60 14.20 -8.60
C ARG A 90 17.62 15.32 -8.24
N LEU A 91 16.41 15.28 -8.79
CA LEU A 91 15.37 16.29 -8.52
C LEU A 91 14.95 16.30 -7.05
N LEU A 92 14.76 15.13 -6.45
CA LEU A 92 14.35 14.98 -5.05
C LEU A 92 15.52 15.09 -4.06
N ARG A 93 16.75 15.32 -4.54
CA ARG A 93 17.99 15.23 -3.73
C ARG A 93 18.07 13.93 -2.90
N ALA A 94 17.47 12.86 -3.43
CA ALA A 94 17.38 11.58 -2.74
C ALA A 94 18.61 10.74 -3.05
N HIS A 95 19.45 10.54 -2.06
CA HIS A 95 20.60 9.64 -2.14
C HIS A 95 20.18 8.21 -1.78
N PRO A 96 20.79 7.19 -2.41
CA PRO A 96 20.60 5.83 -1.93
C PRO A 96 21.09 5.75 -0.47
N PRO A 97 20.29 5.17 0.45
CA PRO A 97 20.73 5.01 1.83
C PRO A 97 21.98 4.12 1.85
N GLN A 98 23.05 4.60 2.48
CA GLN A 98 24.30 3.85 2.60
C GLN A 98 24.20 2.75 3.67
N GLN A 99 23.40 3.00 4.70
CA GLN A 99 23.14 2.08 5.81
C GLN A 99 21.66 2.12 6.17
N ALA A 100 21.16 1.04 6.78
CA ALA A 100 19.85 1.06 7.41
C ALA A 100 19.85 2.10 8.56
N PRO A 101 18.80 2.92 8.70
CA PRO A 101 18.71 3.85 9.81
C PRO A 101 18.66 3.09 11.14
N PRO A 102 19.23 3.66 12.23
CA PRO A 102 19.11 3.05 13.54
C PRO A 102 17.63 2.95 13.91
N LEU A 103 17.23 1.76 14.34
CA LEU A 103 15.84 1.42 14.61
C LEU A 103 15.69 1.01 16.08
N ARG A 104 14.70 1.58 16.74
CA ARG A 104 14.37 1.30 18.13
C ARG A 104 12.95 0.75 18.21
N LEU A 105 12.80 -0.44 18.78
CA LEU A 105 11.49 -0.94 19.20
C LEU A 105 11.04 -0.15 20.42
N VAL A 106 9.89 0.50 20.32
CA VAL A 106 9.33 1.33 21.40
C VAL A 106 8.26 0.59 22.17
N ARG A 107 7.37 -0.09 21.46
CA ARG A 107 6.27 -0.85 22.04
C ARG A 107 6.00 -2.10 21.24
N ARG A 108 5.57 -3.14 21.96
CA ARG A 108 5.04 -4.38 21.42
C ARG A 108 3.71 -4.64 22.11
N TYR A 109 2.68 -4.92 21.32
CA TYR A 109 1.35 -5.27 21.82
C TYR A 109 0.81 -6.46 21.02
N GLN A 110 0.09 -7.37 21.68
CA GLN A 110 -0.58 -8.48 21.03
C GLN A 110 -2.07 -8.19 20.88
N ASP A 111 -2.55 -8.26 19.65
CA ASP A 111 -3.96 -8.16 19.32
C ASP A 111 -4.48 -9.55 18.97
N ALA A 112 -5.01 -10.23 19.99
CA ALA A 112 -5.54 -11.58 19.83
C ALA A 112 -6.78 -11.62 18.91
N ALA A 113 -7.64 -10.60 18.96
CA ALA A 113 -8.85 -10.52 18.14
C ALA A 113 -8.54 -10.45 16.65
N ARG A 114 -7.48 -9.72 16.26
CA ARG A 114 -7.02 -9.63 14.87
C ARG A 114 -5.94 -10.67 14.52
N GLY A 115 -5.51 -11.50 15.46
CA GLY A 115 -4.47 -12.52 15.24
C GLY A 115 -3.10 -11.95 14.90
N VAL A 116 -2.78 -10.73 15.36
CA VAL A 116 -1.53 -10.03 15.04
C VAL A 116 -0.79 -9.52 16.27
N THR A 117 0.53 -9.47 16.18
CA THR A 117 1.41 -8.71 17.07
C THR A 117 1.74 -7.38 16.40
N VAL A 118 1.47 -6.29 17.10
CA VAL A 118 1.76 -4.93 16.65
C VAL A 118 3.09 -4.47 17.26
N LEU A 119 4.03 -4.07 16.42
CA LEU A 119 5.30 -3.48 16.81
C LEU A 119 5.30 -2.00 16.42
N MET A 120 5.58 -1.14 17.40
CA MET A 120 5.82 0.28 17.16
C MET A 120 7.32 0.53 17.17
N LEU A 121 7.83 0.93 16.01
CA LEU A 121 9.24 1.19 15.76
C LEU A 121 9.44 2.69 15.58
N LEU A 122 10.54 3.22 16.09
CA LEU A 122 11.04 4.55 15.73
C LEU A 122 12.36 4.36 15.02
N PHE A 123 12.53 5.03 13.90
CA PHE A 123 13.83 5.14 13.24
C PHE A 123 14.16 6.61 13.02
N GLU A 124 15.45 6.93 13.10
CA GLU A 124 15.94 8.27 12.89
C GLU A 124 16.20 8.49 11.40
N SER A 125 15.39 9.32 10.75
CA SER A 125 15.54 9.64 9.31
C SER A 125 16.57 10.73 9.06
N TRP A 126 16.76 11.60 10.05
CA TRP A 126 17.75 12.68 10.10
C TRP A 126 18.10 12.92 11.58
N GLN A 127 19.26 13.52 11.87
CA GLN A 127 19.67 13.83 13.24
C GLN A 127 18.55 14.58 13.99
N GLY A 128 18.03 13.98 15.06
CA GLY A 128 16.93 14.50 15.87
C GLY A 128 15.52 14.32 15.30
N GLN A 129 15.35 13.77 14.09
CA GLN A 129 14.05 13.50 13.47
C GLN A 129 13.72 12.02 13.51
N SER A 130 12.80 11.66 14.40
CA SER A 130 12.27 10.31 14.52
C SER A 130 11.01 10.14 13.70
N VAL A 131 10.97 9.08 12.90
CA VAL A 131 9.80 8.69 12.12
C VAL A 131 9.21 7.41 12.74
N PRO A 132 7.93 7.43 13.16
CA PRO A 132 7.26 6.24 13.66
C PRO A 132 6.86 5.32 12.51
N ALA A 133 7.03 4.03 12.73
CA ALA A 133 6.48 2.96 11.90
C ALA A 133 5.71 1.98 12.78
N VAL A 134 4.61 1.46 12.23
CA VAL A 134 3.83 0.41 12.86
C VAL A 134 3.90 -0.83 11.98
N VAL A 135 4.34 -1.95 12.55
CA VAL A 135 4.44 -3.23 11.87
C VAL A 135 3.40 -4.16 12.47
N PHE A 136 2.62 -4.80 11.59
CA PHE A 136 1.65 -5.83 11.96
C PHE A 136 2.24 -7.17 11.55
N LEU A 137 2.51 -8.04 12.53
CA LEU A 137 3.03 -9.38 12.32
C LEU A 137 1.94 -10.39 12.65
N PRO A 138 1.60 -11.34 11.76
CA PRO A 138 0.76 -12.47 12.12
C PRO A 138 1.28 -13.21 13.36
N ASN A 139 0.38 -13.73 14.18
CA ASN A 139 0.76 -14.60 15.29
C ASN A 139 1.16 -16.00 14.79
N GLY A 140 1.96 -16.73 15.58
CA GLY A 140 2.36 -18.11 15.26
C GLY A 140 3.49 -18.23 14.23
N LEU A 141 4.18 -17.14 13.91
CA LEU A 141 5.31 -17.16 12.99
C LEU A 141 6.57 -17.74 13.65
N SER A 142 7.31 -18.55 12.89
CA SER A 142 8.66 -18.97 13.27
C SER A 142 9.65 -17.82 13.06
N PRO A 143 10.66 -17.63 13.95
CA PRO A 143 11.67 -16.58 13.82
C PRO A 143 12.43 -16.58 12.48
N GLU A 144 12.56 -17.74 11.84
CA GLU A 144 13.31 -17.90 10.59
C GLU A 144 12.44 -17.78 9.33
N GLN A 145 11.12 -17.65 9.51
CA GLN A 145 10.17 -17.64 8.40
C GLN A 145 10.30 -16.35 7.59
N LYS A 146 10.59 -16.49 6.30
CA LYS A 146 10.58 -15.36 5.35
C LYS A 146 9.15 -15.13 4.87
N LEU A 147 8.65 -13.91 5.08
CA LEU A 147 7.30 -13.52 4.72
C LEU A 147 7.33 -12.37 3.72
N PRO A 148 6.33 -12.29 2.81
CA PRO A 148 6.10 -11.08 2.04
C PRO A 148 5.76 -9.92 3.00
N ALA A 149 6.26 -8.73 2.68
CA ALA A 149 5.96 -7.52 3.43
C ALA A 149 5.26 -6.51 2.53
N VAL A 150 4.24 -5.85 3.07
CA VAL A 150 3.51 -4.78 2.40
C VAL A 150 3.83 -3.47 3.10
N LEU A 151 4.38 -2.51 2.35
CA LEU A 151 4.61 -1.15 2.85
C LEU A 151 3.38 -0.30 2.54
N HIS A 152 2.66 0.11 3.59
CA HIS A 152 1.52 1.00 3.47
C HIS A 152 1.93 2.44 3.82
N LEU A 153 1.81 3.35 2.86
CA LEU A 153 2.04 4.78 3.05
C LEU A 153 0.67 5.49 3.07
N PRO A 154 0.17 5.94 4.23
CA PRO A 154 -1.12 6.60 4.31
C PRO A 154 -1.12 7.91 3.52
N GLY A 155 -2.21 8.19 2.80
CA GLY A 155 -2.42 9.47 2.16
C GLY A 155 -2.74 10.59 3.16
N HIS A 156 -2.71 11.84 2.69
CA HIS A 156 -2.92 13.05 3.50
C HIS A 156 -4.19 13.03 4.38
N LEU A 157 -5.25 12.33 3.96
CA LEU A 157 -6.53 12.28 4.66
C LEU A 157 -6.64 11.20 5.75
N ALA A 158 -5.71 10.24 5.79
CA ALA A 158 -5.78 9.12 6.73
C ALA A 158 -5.22 9.45 8.12
N GLY A 159 -4.45 10.54 8.26
CA GLY A 159 -3.96 11.03 9.55
C GLY A 159 -5.07 11.62 10.42
N ALA A 160 -5.97 12.40 9.82
CA ALA A 160 -7.03 13.12 10.53
C ALA A 160 -8.16 12.23 11.08
N LEU A 161 -8.31 10.99 10.58
CA LEU A 161 -9.33 10.05 11.07
C LEU A 161 -8.94 9.34 12.38
N ARG A 162 -7.71 9.52 12.87
CA ARG A 162 -7.24 8.91 14.12
C ARG A 162 -7.44 9.80 15.35
N ASP A 163 -7.70 11.09 15.16
CA ASP A 163 -7.97 12.04 16.23
C ASP A 163 -9.48 12.21 16.42
N ARG A 164 -10.11 11.20 17.03
CA ARG A 164 -11.33 11.41 17.82
C ARG A 164 -10.97 11.04 19.26
N GLN A 165 -10.37 12.00 19.96
CA GLN A 165 -10.46 12.07 21.42
C GLN A 165 -11.67 12.89 21.79
#